data_AF-A0A919VUA8-F1
#
_entry.id   AF-A0A919VUA8-F1
#
_cell.length_a   1.000
_cell.length_b   1.000
_cell.length_c   1.000
_cell.angle_alpha   90.00
_cell.angle_beta   90.00
_cell.angle_gamma   90.00
#
_symmetry.space_group_name_H-M   'P 1'
#
loop_
_entity.id
_entity.type
_entity.pdbx_description
1 polymer ?
#
loop_
_entity_poly.entity_id
_entity_poly.type
_entity_poly.pdbx_seq_one_letter_code
_entity_poly.pdbx_strand_id
1 'polypeptide(L)'
;MSAVGNAGASPGRPVARDEAPGRWSSFGGGLRLLAGWFSVAIAILNLLVDLDHAPDRAYLLFHAMLLAGGSLLISLSWSAAGAGPVSCAAGAALLAGGMLFSALPVIDAVCCMTTYPVRHGYPFTFLARNDGGSWHVDHWHLLADLLFWAYAGLVLLVLSALARRATRARAPG
;
A
#
# COMPACT_ATOMS: atom_id res chain seq x y z
N MET A 1 13.54 76.80 -1.34
CA MET A 1 12.96 76.01 -2.45
C MET A 1 12.92 74.56 -2.00
N SER A 2 11.73 74.08 -1.65
CA SER A 2 11.46 72.67 -1.37
C SER A 2 11.38 71.88 -2.67
N ALA A 3 11.97 70.69 -2.70
CA ALA A 3 11.59 69.63 -3.62
C ALA A 3 11.69 68.29 -2.89
N VAL A 4 10.53 67.81 -2.45
CA VAL A 4 10.27 66.44 -2.02
C VAL A 4 10.27 65.57 -3.29
N GLY A 5 11.21 64.62 -3.37
CA GLY A 5 11.27 63.60 -4.41
C GLY A 5 10.73 62.28 -3.88
N ASN A 6 9.53 61.92 -4.33
CA ASN A 6 8.74 60.79 -3.87
C ASN A 6 9.20 59.45 -4.48
N ALA A 7 8.78 58.38 -3.81
CA ALA A 7 9.13 56.97 -3.96
C ALA A 7 9.16 56.39 -5.39
N GLY A 8 10.18 55.57 -5.64
CA GLY A 8 10.23 54.55 -6.70
C GLY A 8 10.44 53.17 -6.10
N ALA A 9 9.51 52.72 -5.25
CA ALA A 9 9.47 51.33 -4.80
C ALA A 9 8.98 50.47 -5.96
N SER A 10 9.93 49.81 -6.65
CA SER A 10 9.63 48.76 -7.61
C SER A 10 8.86 47.65 -6.87
N PRO A 11 7.66 47.24 -7.32
CA PRO A 11 6.97 46.12 -6.70
C PRO A 11 7.78 44.86 -6.99
N GLY A 12 8.54 44.44 -5.98
CA GLY A 12 9.22 43.16 -5.98
C GLY A 12 8.23 42.08 -6.36
N ARG A 13 8.48 41.43 -7.50
CA ARG A 13 7.85 40.18 -7.88
C ARG A 13 7.87 39.28 -6.63
N PRO A 14 6.74 38.76 -6.14
CA PRO A 14 6.78 37.79 -5.07
C PRO A 14 7.61 36.63 -5.59
N VAL A 15 8.85 36.53 -5.11
CA VAL A 15 9.63 35.31 -5.17
C VAL A 15 8.73 34.32 -4.46
N ALA A 16 8.12 33.42 -5.23
CA ALA A 16 7.44 32.26 -4.68
C ALA A 16 8.45 31.66 -3.72
N ARG A 17 8.21 31.81 -2.41
CA ARG A 17 9.05 31.17 -1.41
C ARG A 17 9.00 29.71 -1.81
N ASP A 18 10.15 29.16 -2.17
CA ASP A 18 10.37 27.73 -2.18
C ASP A 18 9.97 27.27 -0.78
N GLU A 19 8.72 26.87 -0.63
CA GLU A 19 8.20 26.29 0.60
C GLU A 19 8.93 24.98 0.75
N ALA A 20 10.02 25.03 1.51
CA ALA A 20 10.75 23.85 1.92
C ALA A 20 9.72 22.81 2.39
N PRO A 21 9.74 21.58 1.84
CA PRO A 21 8.72 20.58 2.09
C PRO A 21 8.49 20.46 3.61
N GLY A 22 7.27 20.75 4.06
CA GLY A 22 6.94 20.80 5.49
C GLY A 22 7.38 19.51 6.18
N ARG A 23 7.85 19.60 7.43
CA ARG A 23 8.46 18.50 8.23
C ARG A 23 7.75 17.14 8.07
N TRP A 24 6.42 17.15 8.00
CA TRP A 24 5.57 15.97 7.82
C TRP A 24 5.73 15.27 6.46
N SER A 25 5.94 16.02 5.39
CA SER A 25 6.18 15.47 4.05
C SER A 25 7.55 14.78 3.96
N SER A 26 8.58 15.36 4.60
CA SER A 26 9.92 14.77 4.69
C SER A 26 9.90 13.48 5.52
N PHE A 27 9.22 13.50 6.67
CA PHE A 27 9.02 12.31 7.49
C PHE A 27 8.26 11.20 6.75
N GLY A 28 7.15 11.54 6.09
CA GLY A 28 6.37 10.59 5.30
C GLY A 28 7.18 9.99 4.15
N GLY A 29 8.00 10.80 3.47
CA GLY A 29 8.92 10.33 2.44
C GLY A 29 9.96 9.34 2.97
N GLY A 30 10.55 9.64 4.13
CA GLY A 30 11.50 8.75 4.81
C GLY A 30 10.86 7.42 5.23
N LEU A 31 9.68 7.47 5.88
CA LEU A 31 8.96 6.28 6.30
C LEU A 31 8.55 5.40 5.12
N ARG A 32 8.09 6.01 4.01
CA ARG A 32 7.77 5.33 2.75
C ARG A 32 8.96 4.54 2.22
N LEU A 33 10.13 5.20 2.14
CA LEU A 33 11.35 4.57 1.65
C LEU A 33 11.80 3.44 2.57
N LEU A 34 11.76 3.66 3.89
CA LEU A 34 12.12 2.64 4.87
C LEU A 34 11.21 1.40 4.74
N ALA A 35 9.89 1.62 4.69
CA ALA A 35 8.90 0.54 4.51
C ALA A 35 9.09 -0.19 3.18
N GLY A 36 9.36 0.55 2.10
CA GLY A 36 9.62 -0.02 0.78
C GLY A 36 10.86 -0.90 0.75
N TRP A 37 11.99 -0.39 1.25
CA TRP A 37 13.24 -1.15 1.34
C TRP A 37 13.12 -2.37 2.23
N PHE A 38 12.50 -2.23 3.40
CA PHE A 38 12.29 -3.34 4.32
C PHE A 38 11.46 -4.45 3.68
N SER A 39 10.39 -4.09 2.96
CA SER A 39 9.51 -5.05 2.29
C SER A 39 10.21 -5.79 1.16
N VAL A 40 10.99 -5.08 0.34
CA VAL A 40 11.81 -5.69 -0.72
C VAL A 40 12.86 -6.62 -0.11
N ALA A 41 13.59 -6.17 0.91
CA ALA A 41 14.63 -6.96 1.55
C ALA A 41 14.09 -8.25 2.14
N ILE A 42 13.00 -8.18 2.93
CA ILE A 42 12.36 -9.37 3.50
C ILE A 42 11.89 -10.31 2.40
N ALA A 43 11.26 -9.79 1.34
CA ALA A 43 10.74 -10.66 0.30
C ALA A 43 11.83 -11.36 -0.50
N ILE A 44 12.91 -10.68 -0.83
CA ILE A 44 14.08 -11.30 -1.48
C ILE A 44 14.69 -12.35 -0.54
N LEU A 45 14.98 -11.98 0.71
CA LEU A 45 15.64 -12.88 1.66
C LEU A 45 14.81 -14.14 1.92
N ASN A 46 13.51 -14.00 2.15
CA ASN A 46 12.61 -15.13 2.37
C ASN A 46 12.53 -16.03 1.12
N LEU A 47 12.38 -15.45 -0.07
CA LEU A 47 12.37 -16.24 -1.31
C LEU A 47 13.69 -16.96 -1.54
N LEU A 48 14.84 -16.34 -1.21
CA LEU A 48 16.15 -16.96 -1.31
C LEU A 48 16.33 -18.12 -0.33
N VAL A 49 15.83 -17.97 0.91
CA VAL A 49 15.88 -19.03 1.94
C VAL A 49 15.03 -20.23 1.53
N ASP A 50 13.91 -19.98 0.84
CA ASP A 50 12.96 -21.04 0.47
C ASP A 50 13.16 -21.59 -0.96
N LEU A 51 14.27 -21.24 -1.62
CA LEU A 51 14.62 -21.72 -2.97
C LEU A 51 14.75 -23.24 -3.07
N ASP A 52 15.18 -23.87 -1.98
CA ASP A 52 15.43 -25.32 -1.92
C ASP A 52 14.15 -26.14 -1.61
N HIS A 53 13.07 -25.47 -1.23
CA HIS A 53 11.78 -26.10 -0.95
C HIS A 53 10.80 -25.81 -2.11
N ALA A 54 9.69 -26.54 -2.17
CA ALA A 54 8.58 -26.22 -3.07
C ALA A 54 7.58 -25.33 -2.30
N PRO A 55 7.73 -23.99 -2.33
CA PRO A 55 6.90 -23.10 -1.53
C PRO A 55 5.43 -23.16 -1.94
N ASP A 56 4.55 -22.96 -0.97
CA ASP A 56 3.12 -22.86 -1.21
C ASP A 56 2.80 -21.63 -2.10
N ARG A 57 1.73 -21.73 -2.88
CA ARG A 57 1.28 -20.66 -3.79
C ARG A 57 0.94 -19.38 -3.03
N ALA A 58 0.33 -19.49 -1.86
CA ALA A 58 0.01 -18.34 -1.02
C ALA A 58 1.27 -17.61 -0.56
N TYR A 59 2.31 -18.35 -0.20
CA TYR A 59 3.62 -17.81 0.17
C TYR A 59 4.26 -17.05 -0.99
N LEU A 60 4.30 -17.64 -2.19
CA LEU A 60 4.85 -16.98 -3.38
C LEU A 60 4.10 -15.69 -3.74
N LEU A 61 2.77 -15.75 -3.69
CA LEU A 61 1.90 -14.61 -4.00
C LEU A 61 2.08 -13.45 -3.02
N PHE A 62 2.19 -13.76 -1.72
CA PHE A 62 2.47 -12.76 -0.69
C PHE A 62 3.81 -12.06 -0.94
N HIS A 63 4.89 -12.81 -1.15
CA HIS A 63 6.22 -12.24 -1.37
C HIS A 63 6.32 -11.47 -2.70
N ALA A 64 5.65 -11.93 -3.75
CA ALA A 64 5.53 -11.19 -5.01
C ALA A 64 4.81 -9.85 -4.80
N MET A 65 3.74 -9.83 -4.00
CA MET A 65 3.03 -8.60 -3.66
C MET A 65 3.88 -7.65 -2.82
N LEU A 66 4.64 -8.16 -1.84
CA LEU A 66 5.60 -7.37 -1.06
C LEU A 66 6.68 -6.76 -1.94
N LEU A 67 7.23 -7.53 -2.89
CA LEU A 67 8.22 -7.03 -3.86
C LEU A 67 7.63 -5.92 -4.72
N ALA A 68 6.45 -6.14 -5.29
CA ALA A 68 5.79 -5.16 -6.15
C ALA A 68 5.45 -3.88 -5.37
N GLY A 69 4.77 -4.02 -4.24
CA GLY A 69 4.39 -2.91 -3.38
C GLY A 69 5.58 -2.15 -2.82
N GLY A 70 6.60 -2.85 -2.33
CA GLY A 70 7.84 -2.25 -1.84
C GLY A 70 8.62 -1.50 -2.94
N SER A 71 8.71 -2.09 -4.14
CA SER A 71 9.33 -1.43 -5.30
C SER A 71 8.59 -0.16 -5.72
N LEU A 72 7.25 -0.17 -5.65
CA LEU A 72 6.43 1.02 -5.89
C LEU A 72 6.65 2.09 -4.80
N LEU A 73 6.72 1.69 -3.52
CA LEU A 73 7.08 2.56 -2.40
C LEU A 73 8.52 3.09 -2.45
N ILE A 74 9.39 2.53 -3.28
CA ILE A 74 10.71 3.12 -3.55
C ILE A 74 10.58 4.09 -4.73
N SER A 75 10.02 3.61 -5.84
CA SER A 75 10.03 4.27 -7.15
C SER A 75 9.15 5.53 -7.25
N LEU A 76 8.04 5.61 -6.50
CA LEU A 76 7.06 6.69 -6.66
C LEU A 76 7.28 7.89 -5.74
N SER A 77 7.87 8.98 -6.23
CA SER A 77 7.79 10.23 -5.46
C SER A 77 6.31 10.59 -5.23
N TRP A 78 5.94 10.91 -3.98
CA TRP A 78 4.55 11.15 -3.60
C TRP A 78 3.91 12.27 -4.44
N SER A 79 4.73 13.20 -4.91
CA SER A 79 4.41 14.28 -5.83
C SER A 79 4.10 13.85 -7.27
N ALA A 80 4.60 12.70 -7.73
CA ALA A 80 4.30 12.16 -9.07
C ALA A 80 3.01 11.34 -9.13
N ALA A 81 2.46 10.93 -7.97
CA ALA A 81 1.37 9.95 -7.92
C ALA A 81 0.00 10.49 -8.38
N GLY A 82 -0.20 11.82 -8.47
CA GLY A 82 -1.39 12.43 -9.07
C GLY A 82 -2.71 11.73 -8.70
N ALA A 83 -2.83 11.28 -7.44
CA ALA A 83 -3.90 10.40 -7.02
C ALA A 83 -5.16 11.24 -6.79
N GLY A 84 -6.08 11.21 -7.75
CA GLY A 84 -7.39 11.80 -7.58
C GLY A 84 -8.17 11.10 -6.44
N PRO A 85 -9.19 11.76 -5.87
CA PRO A 85 -9.98 11.23 -4.76
C PRO A 85 -10.60 9.86 -5.08
N VAL A 86 -11.01 9.65 -6.33
CA VAL A 86 -11.57 8.38 -6.82
C VAL A 86 -10.56 7.23 -6.74
N SER A 87 -9.29 7.46 -7.09
CA SER A 87 -8.26 6.43 -6.92
C SER A 87 -8.07 6.11 -5.45
N CYS A 88 -7.91 7.11 -4.57
CA CYS A 88 -7.76 6.87 -3.13
C CYS A 88 -8.91 6.05 -2.56
N ALA A 89 -10.15 6.37 -2.95
CA ALA A 89 -11.32 5.60 -2.54
C ALA A 89 -11.27 4.15 -3.04
N ALA A 90 -10.84 3.90 -4.28
CA ALA A 90 -10.69 2.54 -4.81
C ALA A 90 -9.60 1.74 -4.08
N GLY A 91 -8.46 2.37 -3.74
CA GLY A 91 -7.41 1.74 -2.94
C GLY A 91 -7.87 1.40 -1.52
N ALA A 92 -8.59 2.33 -0.88
CA ALA A 92 -9.16 2.11 0.45
C ALA A 92 -10.25 1.02 0.43
N ALA A 93 -11.08 0.99 -0.62
CA ALA A 93 -12.11 -0.03 -0.81
C ALA A 93 -11.50 -1.41 -1.04
N LEU A 94 -10.39 -1.51 -1.79
CA LEU A 94 -9.67 -2.76 -1.93
C LEU A 94 -9.08 -3.25 -0.61
N LEU A 95 -8.49 -2.35 0.18
CA LEU A 95 -7.98 -2.72 1.49
C LEU A 95 -9.11 -3.22 2.40
N ALA A 96 -10.19 -2.45 2.52
CA ALA A 96 -11.32 -2.81 3.37
C ALA A 96 -12.04 -4.08 2.89
N GLY A 97 -12.31 -4.17 1.58
CA GLY A 97 -12.96 -5.32 0.96
C GLY A 97 -12.10 -6.58 1.00
N GLY A 98 -10.79 -6.42 0.81
CA GLY A 98 -9.81 -7.49 0.96
C GLY A 98 -9.79 -8.05 2.37
N MET A 99 -9.73 -7.18 3.38
CA MET A 99 -9.80 -7.59 4.80
C MET A 99 -11.13 -8.28 5.14
N LEU A 100 -12.24 -7.79 4.59
CA LEU A 100 -13.55 -8.43 4.77
C LEU A 100 -13.60 -9.81 4.11
N PHE A 101 -13.00 -9.94 2.93
CA PHE A 101 -12.85 -11.22 2.23
C PHE A 101 -11.96 -12.19 3.01
N SER A 102 -10.86 -11.70 3.58
CA SER A 102 -10.01 -12.50 4.47
C SER A 102 -10.77 -12.95 5.72
N ALA A 103 -11.80 -12.25 6.18
CA ALA A 103 -12.61 -12.71 7.31
C ALA A 103 -13.60 -13.84 6.96
N LEU A 104 -13.76 -14.18 5.67
CA LEU A 104 -14.65 -15.25 5.26
C LEU A 104 -14.10 -16.63 5.66
N PRO A 105 -14.98 -17.55 6.11
CA PRO A 105 -14.57 -18.91 6.45
C PRO A 105 -14.13 -19.66 5.20
N VAL A 106 -13.04 -20.42 5.31
CA VAL A 106 -12.68 -21.41 4.29
C VAL A 106 -13.63 -22.60 4.45
N ILE A 107 -14.48 -22.83 3.45
CA ILE A 107 -15.55 -23.85 3.50
C ILE A 107 -15.07 -25.24 3.01
N ASP A 108 -13.77 -25.39 2.74
CA ASP A 108 -13.16 -26.70 2.46
C ASP A 108 -12.94 -27.48 3.76
N ALA A 109 -14.04 -27.80 4.43
CA ALA A 109 -14.05 -28.80 5.47
C ALA A 109 -13.88 -30.16 4.80
N VAL A 110 -12.66 -30.72 4.84
CA VAL A 110 -12.45 -32.13 4.55
C VAL A 110 -13.36 -32.89 5.53
N CYS A 111 -14.36 -33.59 4.98
CA CYS A 111 -15.36 -34.32 5.74
C CYS A 111 -14.64 -35.19 6.79
N CYS A 112 -15.04 -35.06 8.06
CA CYS A 112 -14.44 -35.62 9.29
C CYS A 112 -13.69 -34.64 10.23
N MET A 113 -13.56 -33.34 9.93
CA MET A 113 -12.96 -32.34 10.83
C MET A 113 -13.99 -31.43 11.57
N THR A 114 -15.11 -31.98 12.05
CA THR A 114 -16.12 -31.23 12.83
C THR A 114 -15.66 -30.84 14.24
N THR A 115 -14.44 -31.23 14.63
CA THR A 115 -13.81 -31.02 15.94
C THR A 115 -12.53 -30.18 15.84
N TYR A 116 -12.40 -29.41 14.76
CA TYR A 116 -11.23 -28.55 14.53
C TYR A 116 -11.67 -27.11 14.29
N PRO A 117 -10.86 -26.13 14.72
CA PRO A 117 -11.25 -24.73 14.68
C PRO A 117 -11.50 -24.28 13.24
N VAL A 118 -12.66 -23.65 13.01
CA VAL A 118 -12.97 -23.04 11.70
C VAL A 118 -11.95 -21.95 11.43
N ARG A 119 -11.16 -22.11 10.37
CA ARG A 119 -10.14 -21.16 9.96
C ARG A 119 -10.72 -20.17 8.96
N HIS A 120 -10.57 -18.89 9.27
CA HIS A 120 -10.92 -17.76 8.44
C HIS A 120 -9.64 -17.07 7.99
N GLY A 121 -9.53 -16.75 6.70
CA GLY A 121 -8.36 -16.05 6.17
C GLY A 121 -7.94 -16.49 4.77
N TYR A 122 -7.78 -15.50 3.90
CA TYR A 122 -7.07 -15.61 2.64
C TYR A 122 -6.32 -14.27 2.41
N PRO A 123 -5.01 -14.25 2.12
CA PRO A 123 -4.14 -15.42 1.93
C PRO A 123 -3.74 -16.16 3.21
N PHE A 124 -3.80 -15.55 4.40
CA PHE A 124 -3.41 -16.22 5.65
C PHE A 124 -4.56 -16.34 6.64
N THR A 125 -4.65 -17.49 7.32
CA THR A 125 -5.68 -17.74 8.35
C THR A 125 -5.37 -16.98 9.64
N PHE A 126 -5.90 -15.75 9.77
CA PHE A 126 -5.66 -14.91 10.95
C PHE A 126 -6.72 -15.06 12.05
N LEU A 127 -7.88 -15.61 11.74
CA LEU A 127 -8.98 -15.73 12.68
C LEU A 127 -9.44 -17.19 12.75
N ALA A 128 -9.44 -17.75 13.96
CA ALA A 128 -9.85 -19.11 14.22
C ALA A 128 -10.90 -19.15 15.32
N ARG A 129 -11.92 -19.99 15.14
CA ARG A 129 -12.95 -20.21 16.16
C ARG A 129 -12.77 -21.60 16.77
N ASN A 130 -12.46 -21.67 18.05
CA ASN A 130 -12.29 -22.94 18.77
C ASN A 130 -13.64 -23.55 19.16
N ASP A 131 -13.66 -24.86 19.41
CA ASP A 131 -14.85 -25.68 19.72
C ASP A 131 -15.54 -25.34 21.06
N GLY A 132 -15.07 -24.33 21.79
CA GLY A 132 -15.70 -23.74 22.99
C GLY A 132 -16.25 -22.33 22.77
N GLY A 133 -16.29 -21.83 21.53
CA GLY A 133 -16.79 -20.50 21.18
C GLY A 133 -15.78 -19.35 21.36
N SER A 134 -14.56 -19.62 21.82
CA SER A 134 -13.51 -18.62 21.93
C SER A 134 -12.91 -18.30 20.55
N TRP A 135 -12.76 -17.00 20.26
CA TRP A 135 -12.06 -16.50 19.09
C TRP A 135 -10.57 -16.38 19.39
N HIS A 136 -9.75 -16.89 18.49
CA HIS A 136 -8.31 -16.70 18.49
C HIS A 136 -7.91 -15.86 17.28
N VAL A 137 -7.14 -14.80 17.52
CA VAL A 137 -6.60 -13.93 16.48
C VAL A 137 -5.09 -14.13 16.44
N ASP A 138 -4.58 -14.57 15.30
CA ASP A 138 -3.17 -14.62 15.02
C ASP A 138 -2.72 -13.25 14.49
N HIS A 139 -2.04 -12.49 15.37
CA HIS A 139 -1.58 -11.14 15.06
C HIS A 139 -0.57 -11.09 13.90
N TRP A 140 0.20 -12.15 13.67
CA TRP A 140 1.20 -12.19 12.60
C TRP A 140 0.52 -12.40 11.25
N HIS A 141 -0.44 -13.32 11.17
CA HIS A 141 -1.24 -13.52 9.96
C HIS A 141 -2.12 -12.30 9.67
N LEU A 142 -2.66 -11.62 10.69
CA LEU A 142 -3.40 -10.37 10.52
C LEU A 142 -2.52 -9.27 9.91
N LEU A 143 -1.29 -9.12 10.40
CA LEU A 143 -0.33 -8.15 9.86
C LEU A 143 0.04 -8.49 8.41
N ALA A 144 0.22 -9.77 8.09
CA ALA A 144 0.50 -10.23 6.74
C ALA A 144 -0.66 -9.90 5.78
N ASP A 145 -1.90 -10.17 6.17
CA ASP A 145 -3.09 -9.83 5.37
C ASP A 145 -3.23 -8.31 5.18
N LEU A 146 -3.01 -7.52 6.23
CA LEU A 146 -3.00 -6.06 6.13
C LEU A 146 -1.97 -5.55 5.11
N LEU A 147 -0.75 -6.06 5.19
CA LEU A 147 0.32 -5.68 4.25
C LEU A 147 -0.01 -6.10 2.83
N PHE A 148 -0.50 -7.33 2.66
CA PHE A 148 -0.89 -7.86 1.35
C PHE A 148 -1.94 -6.96 0.67
N TRP A 149 -3.04 -6.67 1.37
CA TRP A 149 -4.13 -5.86 0.80
C TRP A 149 -3.75 -4.38 0.67
N ALA A 150 -2.91 -3.84 1.55
CA ALA A 150 -2.37 -2.49 1.40
C ALA A 150 -1.52 -2.38 0.11
N TYR A 151 -0.67 -3.36 -0.16
CA TYR A 151 0.13 -3.39 -1.38
C TYR A 151 -0.71 -3.66 -2.62
N ALA A 152 -1.71 -4.53 -2.57
CA ALA A 152 -2.66 -4.74 -3.66
C ALA A 152 -3.40 -3.43 -4.01
N GLY A 153 -3.87 -2.71 -2.98
CA GLY A 153 -4.48 -1.39 -3.13
C GLY A 153 -3.53 -0.38 -3.77
N LEU A 154 -2.27 -0.34 -3.32
CA LEU A 154 -1.23 0.52 -3.90
C LEU A 154 -0.96 0.19 -5.39
N VAL A 155 -0.87 -1.08 -5.74
CA VAL A 155 -0.70 -1.53 -7.13
C VAL A 155 -1.88 -1.05 -7.98
N LEU A 156 -3.13 -1.25 -7.53
CA LEU A 156 -4.30 -0.80 -8.28
C LEU A 156 -4.31 0.73 -8.43
N LEU A 157 -3.98 1.47 -7.37
CA LEU A 157 -3.88 2.92 -7.40
C LEU A 157 -2.96 3.38 -8.54
N VAL A 158 -1.77 2.80 -8.61
CA VAL A 158 -0.75 3.13 -9.61
C VAL A 158 -1.21 2.75 -11.01
N LEU A 159 -1.76 1.55 -11.19
CA LEU A 159 -2.29 1.10 -12.48
C LEU A 159 -3.42 2.03 -12.96
N SER A 160 -4.31 2.45 -12.06
CA SER A 160 -5.38 3.39 -12.39
C SER A 160 -4.84 4.76 -12.80
N ALA A 161 -3.78 5.25 -12.15
CA ALA A 161 -3.14 6.51 -12.48
C ALA A 161 -2.45 6.44 -13.85
N LEU A 162 -1.75 5.34 -14.13
CA LEU A 162 -1.11 5.08 -15.43
C LEU A 162 -2.15 4.95 -16.54
N ALA A 163 -3.25 4.24 -16.31
CA ALA A 163 -4.36 4.13 -17.26
C ALA A 163 -4.97 5.49 -17.59
N ARG A 164 -5.25 6.32 -16.58
CA ARG A 164 -5.75 7.70 -16.78
C ARG A 164 -4.76 8.57 -17.56
N ARG A 165 -3.45 8.40 -17.34
CA ARG A 165 -2.42 9.13 -18.08
C ARG A 165 -2.37 8.68 -19.53
N ALA A 166 -2.46 7.37 -19.78
CA ALA A 166 -2.45 6.80 -21.12
C ALA A 166 -3.69 7.22 -21.94
N THR A 167 -4.88 7.24 -21.34
CA THR A 167 -6.10 7.69 -22.04
C THR A 167 -6.05 9.17 -22.39
N ARG A 168 -5.55 10.03 -21.48
CA ARG A 168 -5.35 11.47 -21.76
C ARG A 168 -4.33 11.72 -22.87
N ALA A 169 -3.26 10.93 -22.91
CA ALA A 169 -2.26 11.03 -23.98
C ALA A 169 -2.76 10.55 -25.35
N ARG A 170 -3.85 9.76 -25.37
CA ARG A 170 -4.41 9.14 -26.58
C ARG A 170 -5.62 9.88 -27.15
N ALA A 171 -6.17 10.88 -26.47
CA ALA A 171 -7.24 11.71 -26.99
C ALA A 171 -6.64 12.72 -28.00
N PRO A 172 -6.89 12.58 -29.32
CA PRO A 172 -6.58 13.63 -30.27
C PRO A 172 -7.57 14.77 -30.04
N GLY A 173 -7.06 16.00 -29.90
CA GLY A 173 -7.87 17.20 -29.98
C GLY A 173 -8.40 17.43 -31.39
#